data_AF-A0A1F5Z3P5-F1
#
_entry.id   AF-A0A1F5Z3P5-F1
#
_cell.length_a   1.000
_cell.length_b   1.000
_cell.length_c   1.000
_cell.angle_alpha   90.00
_cell.angle_beta   90.00
_cell.angle_gamma   90.00
#
_symmetry.space_group_name_H-M   'P 1'
#
loop_
_entity.id
_entity.type
_entity.pdbx_description
1 polymer ?
#
loop_
_entity_poly.entity_id
_entity_poly.type
_entity_poly.pdbx_seq_one_letter_code
_entity_poly.pdbx_strand_id
1 'polypeptide(L)'
;MKIFRFATVFSVIFLNGFFLLSTFLPKINARQSISAFPLSDNKNQSAVKYQLIKPIRDEEIRAETNLNLLLLGLDSRKNESNPRCDAIHIFSYSPSTDYLTITSIPRGTRVEINNVSTQSAYLANSCHIKGIEATIEEIEKISGLNIDAYVTVGFSQVLGILRQMKLPTTPTLQYLRNRKYGIGDYQRSHNQAIFLKDMLIEHNQILADMPDRLKKWLYSIIKTNLSYQTADQIFSELYKKNVLSNPDKIILITKPEKSKYTKELHYDQNPENESDWQDDSEFIEYQNDLENYLKRVIAGAIADLTGNRKLNALKKVETIYRQKLWMQIEDEETRDNLHFDLFRIYFQSADDPNFIKALKDDYIEEMDLFDKTKFIKQAEGLKTDQI
;
A
#
# COMPACT_ATOMS: atom_id res chain seq x y z
N MET A 1 -55.63 2.41 -45.35
CA MET A 1 -55.73 1.24 -44.47
C MET A 1 -54.41 0.50 -44.16
N LYS A 2 -53.22 1.09 -44.38
CA LYS A 2 -51.93 0.50 -43.91
C LYS A 2 -51.12 1.42 -42.98
N ILE A 3 -51.29 2.74 -43.07
CA ILE A 3 -50.56 3.70 -42.21
C ILE A 3 -51.18 3.83 -40.81
N PHE A 4 -52.49 3.64 -40.68
CA PHE A 4 -53.19 3.69 -39.37
C PHE A 4 -52.99 2.44 -38.50
N ARG A 5 -52.47 1.33 -39.06
CA ARG A 5 -52.14 0.09 -38.32
C ARG A 5 -50.70 0.06 -37.80
N PHE A 6 -49.81 0.87 -38.37
CA PHE A 6 -48.40 0.93 -37.94
C PHE A 6 -48.24 1.77 -36.66
N ALA A 7 -49.06 2.82 -36.48
CA ALA A 7 -49.04 3.66 -35.29
C ALA A 7 -49.57 2.94 -34.03
N THR A 8 -50.57 2.05 -34.17
CA THR A 8 -51.17 1.34 -33.01
C THR A 8 -50.26 0.25 -32.46
N VAL A 9 -49.50 -0.44 -33.32
CA VAL A 9 -48.55 -1.49 -32.89
C VAL A 9 -47.33 -0.88 -32.23
N PHE A 10 -46.84 0.26 -32.70
CA PHE A 10 -45.72 0.97 -32.06
C PHE A 10 -46.12 1.54 -30.69
N SER A 11 -47.33 2.05 -30.51
CA SER A 11 -47.82 2.51 -29.20
C SER A 11 -47.98 1.38 -28.18
N VAL A 12 -48.28 0.14 -28.61
CA VAL A 12 -48.38 -1.02 -27.71
C VAL A 12 -47.00 -1.58 -27.33
N ILE A 13 -46.01 -1.48 -28.21
CA ILE A 13 -44.61 -1.82 -27.91
C ILE A 13 -43.97 -0.76 -27.00
N PHE A 14 -44.28 0.53 -27.19
CA PHE A 14 -43.72 1.61 -26.36
C PHE A 14 -44.34 1.66 -24.95
N LEU A 15 -45.63 1.32 -24.77
CA LEU A 15 -46.25 1.22 -23.44
C LEU A 15 -45.77 0.00 -22.64
N ASN A 16 -45.49 -1.15 -23.30
CA ASN A 16 -44.99 -2.34 -22.61
C ASN A 16 -43.46 -2.32 -22.40
N GLY A 17 -42.71 -1.62 -23.26
CA GLY A 17 -41.25 -1.47 -23.12
C GLY A 17 -40.83 -0.55 -21.98
N PHE A 18 -41.59 0.50 -21.65
CA PHE A 18 -41.26 1.36 -20.52
C PHE A 18 -41.71 0.75 -19.17
N PHE A 19 -42.77 -0.05 -19.16
CA PHE A 19 -43.18 -0.80 -17.98
C PHE A 19 -42.12 -1.84 -17.56
N LEU A 20 -41.41 -2.44 -18.52
CA LEU A 20 -40.25 -3.31 -18.28
C LEU A 20 -38.98 -2.57 -17.82
N LEU A 21 -38.82 -1.28 -18.13
CA LEU A 21 -37.75 -0.43 -17.59
C LEU A 21 -38.01 0.02 -16.14
N SER A 22 -39.27 0.02 -15.70
CA SER A 22 -39.65 0.41 -14.33
C SER A 22 -39.58 -0.73 -13.30
N THR A 23 -39.43 -1.99 -13.76
CA THR A 23 -39.31 -3.19 -12.92
C THR A 23 -37.88 -3.71 -12.75
N PHE A 24 -36.87 -3.04 -13.33
CA PHE A 24 -35.44 -3.38 -13.20
C PHE A 24 -34.55 -2.17 -12.83
N LEU A 25 -35.08 -1.20 -12.09
CA LEU A 25 -34.26 -0.22 -11.38
C LEU A 25 -34.32 -0.53 -9.87
N PRO A 26 -33.21 -0.96 -9.25
CA PRO A 26 -33.19 -1.19 -7.81
C PRO A 26 -33.50 0.11 -7.07
N LYS A 27 -34.51 0.07 -6.20
CA LYS A 27 -34.70 1.07 -5.14
C LYS A 27 -33.47 1.01 -4.23
N ILE A 28 -32.47 1.85 -4.52
CA ILE A 28 -31.35 2.08 -3.60
C ILE A 28 -31.90 2.92 -2.45
N ASN A 29 -32.47 2.23 -1.46
CA ASN A 29 -32.47 2.74 -0.11
C ASN A 29 -31.00 2.72 0.32
N ALA A 30 -30.35 3.89 0.30
CA ALA A 30 -29.03 4.07 0.87
C ALA A 30 -29.13 3.94 2.40
N ARG A 31 -29.25 2.71 2.88
CA ARG A 31 -28.75 2.32 4.19
C ARG A 31 -27.24 2.30 4.04
N GLN A 32 -26.56 3.24 4.68
CA GLN A 32 -25.11 3.21 4.85
C GLN A 32 -24.72 1.85 5.48
N SER A 33 -24.25 0.93 4.66
CA SER A 33 -23.29 -0.09 5.08
C SER A 33 -21.91 0.47 4.75
N ILE A 34 -21.37 1.23 5.70
CA ILE A 34 -19.93 1.45 5.76
C ILE A 34 -19.34 0.09 6.13
N SER A 35 -18.90 -0.69 5.15
CA SER A 35 -17.97 -1.79 5.40
C SER A 35 -16.61 -1.19 5.68
N ALA A 36 -16.48 -0.64 6.89
CA ALA A 36 -15.19 -0.43 7.52
C ALA A 36 -14.56 -1.82 7.71
N PHE A 37 -13.27 -1.90 7.40
CA PHE A 37 -12.33 -2.97 7.76
C PHE A 37 -12.80 -3.86 8.94
N PRO A 38 -12.77 -5.20 8.81
CA PRO A 38 -12.94 -6.08 9.96
C PRO A 38 -11.65 -6.10 10.77
N LEU A 39 -11.40 -5.02 11.49
CA LEU A 39 -10.71 -5.07 12.78
C LEU A 39 -11.73 -4.63 13.82
N SER A 40 -12.65 -5.55 14.13
CA SER A 40 -13.44 -5.49 15.36
C SER A 40 -12.48 -5.58 16.54
N ASP A 41 -12.13 -4.40 17.05
CA ASP A 41 -11.54 -4.18 18.35
C ASP A 41 -12.43 -4.81 19.43
N ASN A 42 -11.90 -5.76 20.19
CA ASN A 42 -12.49 -6.13 21.47
C ASN A 42 -11.40 -6.55 22.49
N LYS A 43 -11.12 -5.60 23.37
CA LYS A 43 -10.99 -5.74 24.83
C LYS A 43 -9.92 -6.71 25.32
N ASN A 44 -8.69 -6.22 25.36
CA ASN A 44 -7.84 -6.15 26.56
C ASN A 44 -6.41 -5.80 26.15
N GLN A 45 -6.19 -4.56 25.73
CA GLN A 45 -4.86 -3.96 25.78
C GLN A 45 -4.99 -2.58 26.41
N SER A 46 -4.20 -2.41 27.47
CA SER A 46 -4.14 -1.25 28.36
C SER A 46 -4.12 0.06 27.58
N ALA A 47 -4.93 1.00 28.04
CA ALA A 47 -5.17 2.31 27.45
C ALA A 47 -3.87 3.08 27.13
N VAL A 48 -3.43 2.98 25.88
CA VAL A 48 -2.71 4.06 25.20
C VAL A 48 -3.77 4.78 24.39
N LYS A 49 -4.06 6.03 24.76
CA LYS A 49 -5.04 6.89 24.11
C LYS A 49 -4.48 7.31 22.74
N TYR A 50 -4.58 6.44 21.74
CA TYR A 50 -4.36 6.80 20.34
C TYR A 50 -5.48 7.76 19.92
N GLN A 51 -5.17 9.05 19.86
CA GLN A 51 -5.98 9.99 19.10
C GLN A 51 -5.78 9.64 17.63
N LEU A 52 -6.66 8.79 17.09
CA LEU A 52 -6.76 8.54 15.67
C LEU A 52 -6.91 9.90 14.97
N ILE A 53 -5.94 10.25 14.12
CA ILE A 53 -6.13 11.33 13.15
C ILE A 53 -7.40 10.99 12.40
N LYS A 54 -8.39 11.88 12.48
CA LYS A 54 -9.73 11.67 11.96
C LYS A 54 -9.61 11.32 10.47
N PRO A 55 -10.24 10.25 9.97
CA PRO A 55 -10.29 10.01 8.54
C PRO A 55 -10.86 11.26 7.87
N ILE A 56 -10.17 11.74 6.82
CA ILE A 56 -10.68 12.86 6.05
C ILE A 56 -12.02 12.43 5.48
N ARG A 57 -13.08 13.20 5.78
CA ARG A 57 -14.38 12.93 5.15
C ARG A 57 -14.26 13.32 3.68
N ASP A 58 -14.80 12.52 2.77
CA ASP A 58 -14.76 12.81 1.33
C ASP A 58 -15.30 14.23 0.99
N GLU A 59 -16.14 14.80 1.85
CA GLU A 59 -16.68 16.17 1.77
C GLU A 59 -15.69 17.30 2.16
N GLU A 60 -14.59 16.97 2.87
CA GLU A 60 -13.58 17.92 3.36
C GLU A 60 -12.51 18.23 2.32
N ILE A 61 -12.31 17.37 1.31
CA ILE A 61 -11.48 17.68 0.14
C ILE A 61 -12.33 18.44 -0.85
N ARG A 62 -12.26 19.77 -0.75
CA ARG A 62 -12.86 20.66 -1.74
C ARG A 62 -11.85 20.85 -2.87
N ALA A 63 -12.33 20.98 -4.11
CA ALA A 63 -11.51 21.14 -5.32
C ALA A 63 -10.52 22.33 -5.32
N GLU A 64 -10.51 23.16 -4.26
CA GLU A 64 -9.68 24.36 -4.13
C GLU A 64 -8.71 24.33 -2.93
N THR A 65 -8.76 23.31 -2.06
CA THR A 65 -7.87 23.25 -0.89
C THR A 65 -6.54 22.59 -1.24
N ASN A 66 -5.43 23.22 -0.85
CA ASN A 66 -4.12 22.57 -0.90
C ASN A 66 -4.14 21.31 -0.02
N LEU A 67 -3.53 20.24 -0.51
CA LEU A 67 -3.46 18.96 0.18
C LEU A 67 -2.01 18.53 0.38
N ASN A 68 -1.64 18.19 1.61
CA ASN A 68 -0.34 17.67 2.00
C ASN A 68 -0.45 16.19 2.41
N LEU A 69 -0.07 15.30 1.51
CA LEU A 69 -0.06 13.85 1.72
C LEU A 69 1.35 13.37 2.11
N LEU A 70 1.51 12.84 3.31
CA LEU A 70 2.76 12.25 3.76
C LEU A 70 2.90 10.79 3.31
N LEU A 71 3.98 10.47 2.61
CA LEU A 71 4.43 9.11 2.33
C LEU A 71 5.56 8.71 3.29
N LEU A 72 5.36 7.63 4.04
CA LEU A 72 6.37 6.99 4.88
C LEU A 72 6.73 5.60 4.34
N GLY A 73 7.99 5.43 3.94
CA GLY A 73 8.60 4.12 3.72
C GLY A 73 9.09 3.54 5.03
N LEU A 74 8.55 2.38 5.42
CA LEU A 74 8.80 1.73 6.69
C LEU A 74 9.78 0.57 6.55
N ASP A 75 10.74 0.50 7.46
CA ASP A 75 11.60 -0.67 7.67
C ASP A 75 11.20 -1.32 9.01
N SER A 76 10.28 -2.28 8.92
CA SER A 76 9.95 -3.19 10.02
C SER A 76 10.84 -4.42 9.91
N ARG A 77 11.73 -4.59 10.89
CA ARG A 77 12.54 -5.81 10.97
C ARG A 77 11.65 -7.00 11.36
N LYS A 78 12.11 -8.21 11.03
CA LYS A 78 11.44 -9.47 11.35
C LYS A 78 11.04 -9.47 12.85
N ASN A 79 9.74 -9.64 13.14
CA ASN A 79 9.15 -9.66 14.48
C ASN A 79 9.17 -8.34 15.30
N GLU A 80 9.49 -7.19 14.70
CA GLU A 80 9.35 -5.90 15.38
C GLU A 80 7.98 -5.27 15.11
N SER A 81 7.29 -4.82 16.16
CA SER A 81 6.00 -4.12 16.04
C SER A 81 6.16 -2.66 15.61
N ASN A 82 7.30 -2.05 15.90
CA ASN A 82 7.54 -0.62 15.70
C ASN A 82 8.59 -0.42 14.58
N PRO A 83 8.18 0.08 13.40
CA PRO A 83 9.08 0.26 12.27
C PRO A 83 9.96 1.51 12.41
N ARG A 84 11.04 1.56 11.64
CA ARG A 84 11.78 2.80 11.37
C ARG A 84 11.17 3.50 10.15
N CYS A 85 11.24 4.83 10.13
CA CYS A 85 10.84 5.64 8.98
C CYS A 85 12.05 5.96 8.10
N ASP A 86 12.14 5.30 6.97
CA ASP A 86 13.33 5.24 6.13
C ASP A 86 13.28 6.14 4.90
N ALA A 87 12.07 6.35 4.38
CA ALA A 87 11.75 7.29 3.31
C ALA A 87 10.62 8.21 3.79
N ILE A 88 10.76 9.52 3.61
CA ILE A 88 9.85 10.52 4.15
C ILE A 88 9.67 11.59 3.08
N HIS A 89 8.47 11.63 2.49
CA HIS A 89 8.14 12.53 1.39
C HIS A 89 6.75 13.11 1.57
N ILE A 90 6.59 14.42 1.45
CA ILE A 90 5.30 15.10 1.49
C ILE A 90 4.94 15.50 0.06
N PHE A 91 3.81 15.02 -0.42
CA PHE A 91 3.21 15.42 -1.70
C PHE A 91 2.21 16.54 -1.43
N SER A 92 2.60 17.77 -1.79
CA SER A 92 1.78 18.96 -1.69
C SER A 92 1.17 19.28 -3.05
N TYR A 93 -0.13 19.06 -3.22
CA TYR A 93 -0.86 19.47 -4.41
C TYR A 93 -1.61 20.77 -4.16
N SER A 94 -1.45 21.73 -5.07
CA SER A 94 -2.16 23.00 -5.06
C SER A 94 -3.09 23.10 -6.26
N PRO A 95 -4.42 22.91 -6.08
CA PRO A 95 -5.37 22.97 -7.19
C PRO A 95 -5.45 24.33 -7.90
N SER A 96 -5.02 25.42 -7.24
CA SER A 96 -5.04 26.78 -7.80
C SER A 96 -3.85 27.07 -8.71
N THR A 97 -2.75 26.34 -8.55
CA THR A 97 -1.51 26.56 -9.33
C THR A 97 -1.18 25.39 -10.26
N ASP A 98 -1.84 24.24 -10.09
CA ASP A 98 -1.58 23.01 -10.81
C ASP A 98 -0.13 22.50 -10.67
N TYR A 99 0.50 22.80 -9.52
CA TYR A 99 1.80 22.25 -9.17
C TYR A 99 1.65 21.15 -8.12
N LEU A 100 2.49 20.12 -8.28
CA LEU A 100 2.75 19.10 -7.28
C LEU A 100 4.16 19.33 -6.73
N THR A 101 4.29 19.53 -5.43
CA THR A 101 5.59 19.65 -4.76
C THR A 101 5.87 18.40 -3.95
N ILE A 102 7.00 17.75 -4.17
CA ILE A 102 7.49 16.63 -3.37
C ILE A 102 8.58 17.17 -2.43
N THR A 103 8.24 17.30 -1.14
CA THR A 103 9.17 17.71 -0.09
C THR A 103 9.74 16.48 0.61
N SER A 104 11.01 16.19 0.38
CA SER A 104 11.72 15.07 0.99
C SER A 104 12.42 15.48 2.28
N ILE A 105 12.37 14.61 3.28
CA ILE A 105 13.12 14.78 4.53
C ILE A 105 14.07 13.61 4.69
N PRO A 106 15.41 13.85 4.69
CA PRO A 106 16.36 12.78 4.93
C PRO A 106 16.12 12.13 6.28
N ARG A 107 16.10 10.79 6.32
CA ARG A 107 15.87 10.01 7.55
C ARG A 107 16.87 10.34 8.67
N GLY A 108 18.06 10.80 8.29
CA GLY A 108 19.14 11.22 9.17
C GLY A 108 19.00 12.66 9.71
N THR A 109 17.88 13.33 9.46
CA THR A 109 17.57 14.63 10.06
C THR A 109 17.52 14.49 11.58
N ARG A 110 18.23 15.38 12.28
CA ARG A 110 18.25 15.44 13.75
C ARG A 110 16.91 15.91 14.26
N VAL A 111 16.43 15.27 15.32
CA VAL A 111 15.17 15.58 15.99
C VAL A 111 15.36 15.56 17.49
N GLU A 112 14.50 16.25 18.22
CA GLU A 112 14.56 16.23 19.68
C GLU A 112 13.75 15.04 20.23
N ILE A 113 14.44 14.07 20.84
CA ILE A 113 13.82 12.92 21.49
C ILE A 113 14.25 12.92 22.96
N ASN A 114 13.31 13.25 23.85
CA ASN A 114 13.54 13.23 25.30
C ASN A 114 14.06 11.86 25.75
N ASN A 115 15.03 11.85 26.66
CA ASN A 115 15.63 10.65 27.25
C ASN A 115 16.29 9.67 26.26
N VAL A 116 16.65 10.12 25.06
CA VAL A 116 17.43 9.34 24.08
C VAL A 116 18.77 10.02 23.85
N SER A 117 19.84 9.22 23.74
CA SER A 117 21.17 9.75 23.47
C SER A 117 21.15 10.53 22.16
N THR A 118 21.86 11.67 22.11
CA THR A 118 21.91 12.53 20.93
C THR A 118 22.28 11.75 19.68
N GLN A 119 23.12 10.71 19.79
CA GLN A 119 23.54 9.87 18.67
C GLN A 119 22.41 9.04 18.04
N SER A 120 21.31 8.78 18.76
CA SER A 120 20.15 8.04 18.26
C SER A 120 18.97 8.94 17.89
N ALA A 121 19.09 10.25 18.14
CA ALA A 121 18.05 11.26 17.92
C ALA A 121 17.99 11.69 16.44
N TYR A 122 17.56 10.76 15.60
CA TYR A 122 17.31 10.95 14.17
C TYR A 122 15.87 10.60 13.83
N LEU A 123 15.33 11.28 12.84
CA LEU A 123 13.93 11.14 12.42
C LEU A 123 13.57 9.68 12.10
N ALA A 124 14.49 8.91 11.52
CA ALA A 124 14.27 7.50 11.23
C ALA A 124 13.91 6.65 12.46
N ASN A 125 14.51 6.96 13.60
CA ASN A 125 14.28 6.25 14.84
C ASN A 125 13.03 6.78 15.57
N SER A 126 12.52 7.96 15.20
CA SER A 126 11.33 8.55 15.83
C SER A 126 10.13 7.62 15.71
N CYS A 127 9.89 7.03 14.54
CA CYS A 127 8.77 6.07 14.36
C CYS A 127 8.89 4.85 15.28
N HIS A 128 10.11 4.35 15.48
CA HIS A 128 10.36 3.20 16.35
C HIS A 128 10.16 3.56 17.83
N ILE A 129 10.59 4.76 18.23
CA ILE A 129 10.65 5.20 19.63
C ILE A 129 9.33 5.85 20.10
N LYS A 130 8.76 6.74 19.29
CA LYS A 130 7.60 7.58 19.63
C LYS A 130 6.31 7.15 18.91
N GLY A 131 6.41 6.26 17.93
CA GLY A 131 5.29 5.93 17.05
C GLY A 131 5.17 6.85 15.84
N ILE A 132 4.28 6.49 14.91
CA ILE A 132 4.12 7.20 13.63
C ILE A 132 3.49 8.57 13.88
N GLU A 133 2.45 8.66 14.69
CA GLU A 133 1.67 9.87 14.95
C GLU A 133 2.55 10.99 15.53
N ALA A 134 3.32 10.68 16.58
CA ALA A 134 4.26 11.65 17.16
C ALA A 134 5.43 11.99 16.20
N THR A 135 5.72 11.15 15.22
CA THR A 135 6.71 11.46 14.19
C THR A 135 6.15 12.40 13.13
N ILE A 136 4.85 12.34 12.83
CA ILE A 136 4.18 13.28 11.92
C ILE A 136 4.31 14.70 12.47
N GLU A 137 4.08 14.93 13.77
CA GLU A 137 4.24 16.26 14.38
C GLU A 137 5.67 16.83 14.20
N GLU A 138 6.68 15.97 14.24
CA GLU A 138 8.07 16.39 14.04
C GLU A 138 8.36 16.69 12.56
N ILE A 139 7.77 15.92 11.65
CA ILE A 139 7.80 16.17 10.20
C ILE A 139 7.15 17.50 9.86
N GLU A 140 6.00 17.82 10.46
CA GLU A 140 5.31 19.10 10.30
C GLU A 140 6.20 20.28 10.73
N LYS A 141 6.88 20.17 11.87
CA LYS A 141 7.83 21.20 12.33
C LYS A 141 9.02 21.39 11.37
N ILE A 142 9.61 20.29 10.88
CA ILE A 142 10.77 20.35 9.97
C ILE A 142 10.37 20.94 8.62
N SER A 143 9.21 20.55 8.10
CA SER A 143 8.73 20.97 6.78
C SER A 143 8.09 22.36 6.79
N GLY A 144 7.50 22.76 7.91
CA GLY A 144 6.62 23.94 8.00
C GLY A 144 5.25 23.73 7.35
N LEU A 145 4.84 22.48 7.11
CA LEU A 145 3.58 22.09 6.48
C LEU A 145 2.72 21.32 7.48
N ASN A 146 1.39 21.46 7.39
CA ASN A 146 0.45 20.60 8.12
C ASN A 146 0.13 19.37 7.25
N ILE A 147 0.17 18.17 7.82
CA ILE A 147 -0.14 16.92 7.11
C ILE A 147 -1.63 16.62 7.21
N ASP A 148 -2.31 16.56 6.06
CA ASP A 148 -3.74 16.26 6.01
C ASP A 148 -3.99 14.74 6.04
N ALA A 149 -3.15 14.00 5.32
CA ALA A 149 -3.25 12.56 5.19
C ALA A 149 -1.87 11.91 5.14
N TYR A 150 -1.83 10.60 5.43
CA TYR A 150 -0.60 9.83 5.31
C TYR A 150 -0.83 8.46 4.69
N VAL A 151 0.22 7.95 4.06
CA VAL A 151 0.34 6.60 3.54
C VAL A 151 1.62 6.00 4.10
N THR A 152 1.56 4.77 4.58
CA THR A 152 2.74 4.01 4.98
C THR A 152 2.87 2.74 4.15
N VAL A 153 4.08 2.46 3.69
CA VAL A 153 4.40 1.28 2.88
C VAL A 153 5.66 0.60 3.42
N GLY A 154 5.65 -0.72 3.52
CA GLY A 154 6.84 -1.52 3.80
C GLY A 154 7.45 -2.10 2.52
N PHE A 155 8.55 -2.85 2.64
CA PHE A 155 9.19 -3.50 1.49
C PHE A 155 8.25 -4.46 0.76
N SER A 156 7.44 -5.22 1.49
CA SER A 156 6.46 -6.14 0.89
C SER A 156 5.52 -5.40 -0.07
N GLN A 157 4.94 -4.29 0.38
CA GLN A 157 4.03 -3.46 -0.42
C GLN A 157 4.72 -2.88 -1.64
N VAL A 158 5.91 -2.29 -1.47
CA VAL A 158 6.68 -1.71 -2.57
C VAL A 158 6.97 -2.77 -3.63
N LEU A 159 7.43 -3.96 -3.23
CA LEU A 159 7.68 -5.07 -4.16
C LEU A 159 6.41 -5.55 -4.87
N GLY A 160 5.29 -5.60 -4.16
CA GLY A 160 3.98 -5.89 -4.76
C GLY A 160 3.63 -4.88 -5.86
N ILE A 161 3.75 -3.58 -5.57
CA ILE A 161 3.46 -2.49 -6.52
C ILE A 161 4.40 -2.59 -7.73
N LEU A 162 5.71 -2.73 -7.53
CA LEU A 162 6.69 -2.81 -8.61
C LEU A 162 6.39 -3.96 -9.58
N ARG A 163 6.03 -5.14 -9.06
CA ARG A 163 5.63 -6.28 -9.91
C ARG A 163 4.39 -5.98 -10.75
N GLN A 164 3.38 -5.33 -10.18
CA GLN A 164 2.19 -4.95 -10.95
C GLN A 164 2.47 -3.89 -12.01
N MET A 165 3.44 -3.02 -11.75
CA MET A 165 3.93 -2.04 -12.72
C MET A 165 4.92 -2.64 -13.74
N LYS A 166 5.24 -3.94 -13.64
CA LYS A 166 6.24 -4.66 -14.46
C LYS A 166 7.64 -4.02 -14.39
N LEU A 167 8.01 -3.53 -13.21
CA LEU A 167 9.32 -2.96 -12.93
C LEU A 167 10.23 -3.97 -12.22
N PRO A 168 11.55 -3.92 -12.43
CA PRO A 168 12.50 -4.74 -11.68
C PRO A 168 12.35 -4.49 -10.18
N THR A 169 12.24 -5.55 -9.39
CA THR A 169 11.97 -5.49 -7.94
C THR A 169 13.22 -5.13 -7.14
N THR A 170 14.19 -6.05 -7.11
CA THR A 170 15.42 -5.94 -6.31
C THR A 170 16.31 -4.79 -6.77
N PRO A 171 16.58 -4.57 -8.07
CA PRO A 171 17.42 -3.45 -8.51
C PRO A 171 16.83 -2.10 -8.09
N THR A 172 15.50 -1.97 -8.19
CA THR A 172 14.79 -0.78 -7.73
C THR A 172 14.97 -0.57 -6.23
N LEU A 173 14.79 -1.61 -5.41
CA LEU A 173 15.02 -1.50 -3.96
C LEU A 173 16.49 -1.19 -3.63
N GLN A 174 17.44 -1.79 -4.32
CA GLN A 174 18.87 -1.51 -4.14
C GLN A 174 19.17 -0.04 -4.44
N TYR A 175 18.65 0.48 -5.56
CA TYR A 175 18.75 1.90 -5.92
C TYR A 175 18.14 2.80 -4.83
N LEU A 176 16.90 2.52 -4.41
CA LEU A 176 16.16 3.33 -3.41
C LEU A 176 16.80 3.29 -2.02
N ARG A 177 17.54 2.23 -1.70
CA ARG A 177 18.18 2.03 -0.40
C ARG A 177 19.65 2.41 -0.38
N ASN A 178 20.29 2.62 -1.54
CA ASN A 178 21.72 2.91 -1.62
C ASN A 178 22.09 4.15 -0.79
N ARG A 179 23.16 4.03 -0.01
CA ARG A 179 23.71 5.10 0.85
C ARG A 179 25.15 5.44 0.52
N LYS A 180 25.77 4.74 -0.43
CA LYS A 180 27.19 4.88 -0.80
C LYS A 180 27.40 6.15 -1.64
N TYR A 181 27.00 7.29 -1.08
CA TYR A 181 27.11 8.63 -1.68
C TYR A 181 27.89 9.53 -0.75
N GLY A 182 28.63 10.51 -1.31
CA GLY A 182 29.44 11.45 -0.52
C GLY A 182 28.65 12.27 0.51
N ILE A 183 27.36 12.52 0.26
CA ILE A 183 26.45 13.23 1.18
C ILE A 183 25.42 12.29 1.84
N GLY A 184 25.63 10.97 1.76
CA GLY A 184 24.85 9.94 2.44
C GLY A 184 23.34 10.04 2.21
N ASP A 185 22.58 10.13 3.32
CA ASP A 185 21.11 10.09 3.32
C ASP A 185 20.46 11.29 2.61
N TYR A 186 21.17 12.42 2.44
CA TYR A 186 20.67 13.53 1.63
C TYR A 186 20.57 13.15 0.15
N GLN A 187 21.60 12.49 -0.40
CA GLN A 187 21.55 12.02 -1.79
C GLN A 187 20.50 10.93 -1.95
N ARG A 188 20.45 9.98 -1.01
CA ARG A 188 19.46 8.91 -1.06
C ARG A 188 18.03 9.45 -1.03
N SER A 189 17.73 10.37 -0.12
CA SER A 189 16.42 11.00 -0.02
C SER A 189 16.05 11.74 -1.30
N HIS A 190 17.00 12.44 -1.92
CA HIS A 190 16.77 13.09 -3.20
C HIS A 190 16.53 12.09 -4.36
N ASN A 191 17.32 11.01 -4.44
CA ASN A 191 17.12 9.96 -5.44
C ASN A 191 15.74 9.31 -5.33
N GLN A 192 15.26 9.08 -4.09
CA GLN A 192 13.90 8.60 -3.89
C GLN A 192 12.85 9.59 -4.42
N ALA A 193 13.06 10.90 -4.26
CA ALA A 193 12.16 11.93 -4.78
C ALA A 193 12.14 11.97 -6.32
N ILE A 194 13.33 11.83 -6.93
CA ILE A 194 13.49 11.71 -8.39
C ILE A 194 12.75 10.48 -8.88
N PHE A 195 13.00 9.32 -8.28
CA PHE A 195 12.28 8.08 -8.62
C PHE A 195 10.76 8.26 -8.53
N LEU A 196 10.24 8.84 -7.44
CA LEU A 196 8.80 9.10 -7.31
C LEU A 196 8.27 10.02 -8.41
N LYS A 197 9.02 11.07 -8.79
CA LYS A 197 8.68 11.96 -9.89
C LYS A 197 8.67 11.22 -11.23
N ASP A 198 9.72 10.46 -11.54
CA ASP A 198 9.85 9.70 -12.78
C ASP A 198 8.71 8.67 -12.90
N MET A 199 8.41 7.94 -11.82
CA MET A 199 7.28 6.99 -11.79
C MET A 199 5.94 7.66 -12.09
N LEU A 200 5.69 8.85 -11.52
CA LEU A 200 4.47 9.61 -11.80
C LEU A 200 4.39 10.08 -13.26
N ILE A 201 5.52 10.43 -13.87
CA ILE A 201 5.57 10.93 -15.24
C ILE A 201 5.46 9.82 -16.27
N GLU A 202 6.19 8.74 -16.07
CA GLU A 202 6.33 7.68 -17.05
C GLU A 202 5.19 6.67 -16.99
N HIS A 203 4.60 6.47 -15.82
CA HIS A 203 3.53 5.48 -15.63
C HIS A 203 2.15 6.07 -15.35
N ASN A 204 1.93 7.40 -15.47
CA ASN A 204 0.61 7.97 -15.24
C ASN A 204 -0.48 7.36 -16.13
N GLN A 205 -0.19 7.09 -17.40
CA GLN A 205 -1.18 6.52 -18.31
C GLN A 205 -1.51 5.07 -17.92
N ILE A 206 -0.50 4.27 -17.57
CA ILE A 206 -0.70 2.90 -17.08
C ILE A 206 -1.60 2.91 -15.83
N LEU A 207 -1.37 3.84 -14.91
CA LEU A 207 -2.21 4.01 -13.71
C LEU A 207 -3.62 4.51 -14.05
N ALA A 208 -3.77 5.37 -15.05
CA ALA A 208 -5.07 5.87 -15.50
C ALA A 208 -5.92 4.77 -16.15
N ASP A 209 -5.31 3.95 -16.99
CA ASP A 209 -5.94 2.86 -17.73
C ASP A 209 -6.09 1.57 -16.89
N MET A 210 -5.52 1.55 -15.68
CA MET A 210 -5.54 0.39 -14.79
C MET A 210 -6.98 -0.01 -14.41
N PRO A 211 -7.33 -1.31 -14.48
CA PRO A 211 -8.62 -1.79 -14.03
C PRO A 211 -8.91 -1.43 -12.56
N ASP A 212 -10.14 -0.99 -12.27
CA ASP A 212 -10.56 -0.56 -10.92
C ASP A 212 -10.33 -1.64 -9.85
N ARG A 213 -10.50 -2.93 -10.19
CA ARG A 213 -10.20 -4.04 -9.28
C ARG A 213 -8.72 -4.07 -8.87
N LEU A 214 -7.81 -3.86 -9.81
CA LEU A 214 -6.37 -3.83 -9.54
C LEU A 214 -5.98 -2.59 -8.73
N LYS A 215 -6.58 -1.42 -9.02
CA LYS A 215 -6.39 -0.21 -8.20
C LYS A 215 -6.84 -0.42 -6.76
N LYS A 216 -8.01 -1.03 -6.55
CA LYS A 216 -8.52 -1.37 -5.21
C LYS A 216 -7.62 -2.35 -4.47
N TRP A 217 -7.05 -3.33 -5.18
CA TRP A 217 -6.07 -4.24 -4.59
C TRP A 217 -4.76 -3.52 -4.22
N LEU A 218 -4.21 -2.66 -5.08
CA LEU A 218 -3.04 -1.84 -4.75
C LEU A 218 -3.31 -0.94 -3.55
N TYR A 219 -4.54 -0.42 -3.45
CA TYR A 219 -4.99 0.35 -2.31
C TYR A 219 -5.10 -0.49 -1.04
N SER A 220 -5.55 -1.75 -1.12
CA SER A 220 -5.76 -2.62 0.04
C SER A 220 -4.44 -3.10 0.68
N ILE A 221 -3.34 -3.14 -0.09
CA ILE A 221 -2.04 -3.55 0.44
C ILE A 221 -1.32 -2.44 1.21
N ILE A 222 -1.67 -1.17 1.00
CA ILE A 222 -1.08 -0.02 1.70
C ILE A 222 -1.87 0.35 2.96
N LYS A 223 -1.24 1.04 3.90
CA LYS A 223 -1.92 1.59 5.08
C LYS A 223 -2.05 3.09 4.95
N THR A 224 -3.28 3.61 5.03
CA THR A 224 -3.57 5.04 4.90
C THR A 224 -4.82 5.43 5.68
N ASN A 225 -4.97 6.73 5.97
CA ASN A 225 -6.19 7.33 6.50
C ASN A 225 -7.07 8.01 5.42
N LEU A 226 -6.71 7.87 4.14
CA LEU A 226 -7.56 8.27 3.02
C LEU A 226 -8.67 7.23 2.78
N SER A 227 -9.66 7.59 1.96
CA SER A 227 -10.56 6.64 1.30
C SER A 227 -10.04 6.32 -0.10
N TYR A 228 -10.44 5.17 -0.66
CA TYR A 228 -10.12 4.81 -2.04
C TYR A 228 -10.64 5.85 -3.02
N GLN A 229 -11.88 6.31 -2.80
CA GLN A 229 -12.55 7.32 -3.63
C GLN A 229 -11.76 8.62 -3.66
N THR A 230 -11.34 9.10 -2.48
CA THR A 230 -10.51 10.29 -2.36
C THR A 230 -9.17 10.13 -3.08
N ALA A 231 -8.48 9.00 -2.88
CA ALA A 231 -7.19 8.75 -3.51
C ALA A 231 -7.29 8.72 -5.05
N ASP A 232 -8.30 8.05 -5.60
CA ASP A 232 -8.54 7.99 -7.05
C ASP A 232 -8.98 9.35 -7.62
N GLN A 233 -9.73 10.15 -6.86
CA GLN A 233 -10.08 11.53 -7.24
C GLN A 233 -8.84 12.42 -7.34
N ILE A 234 -7.96 12.41 -6.34
CA ILE A 234 -6.71 13.18 -6.35
C ILE A 234 -5.86 12.81 -7.58
N PHE A 235 -5.67 11.52 -7.81
CA PHE A 235 -4.94 11.03 -8.99
C PHE A 235 -5.60 11.50 -10.29
N SER A 236 -6.93 11.34 -10.41
CA SER A 236 -7.69 11.73 -11.59
C SER A 236 -7.60 13.23 -11.89
N GLU A 237 -7.59 14.08 -10.87
CA GLU A 237 -7.42 15.52 -11.04
C GLU A 237 -6.02 15.87 -11.55
N LEU A 238 -4.97 15.34 -10.90
CA LEU A 238 -3.58 15.54 -11.32
C LEU A 238 -3.35 15.09 -12.77
N TYR A 239 -3.94 13.96 -13.15
CA TYR A 239 -3.89 13.44 -14.51
C TYR A 239 -4.61 14.35 -15.52
N LYS A 240 -5.89 14.69 -15.27
CA LYS A 240 -6.71 15.54 -16.16
C LYS A 240 -6.13 16.93 -16.37
N LYS A 241 -5.50 17.50 -15.35
CA LYS A 241 -4.84 18.82 -15.41
C LYS A 241 -3.43 18.79 -16.00
N ASN A 242 -3.01 17.63 -16.51
CA ASN A 242 -1.70 17.42 -17.12
C ASN A 242 -0.54 17.76 -16.17
N VAL A 243 -0.73 17.59 -14.86
CA VAL A 243 0.33 17.79 -13.84
C VAL A 243 1.30 16.62 -13.91
N LEU A 244 0.76 15.40 -14.02
CA LEU A 244 1.58 14.18 -14.03
C LEU A 244 2.38 14.00 -15.33
N SER A 245 1.98 14.61 -16.45
CA SER A 245 2.73 14.49 -17.71
C SER A 245 3.63 15.69 -18.01
N ASN A 246 3.74 16.66 -17.09
CA ASN A 246 4.62 17.82 -17.23
C ASN A 246 5.67 17.84 -16.11
N PRO A 247 6.94 17.50 -16.40
CA PRO A 247 8.01 17.49 -15.41
C PRO A 247 8.22 18.83 -14.69
N ASP A 248 7.93 19.96 -15.34
CA ASP A 248 8.10 21.30 -14.75
C ASP A 248 7.02 21.63 -13.71
N LYS A 249 5.88 20.90 -13.75
CA LYS A 249 4.82 21.02 -12.75
C LYS A 249 5.08 20.19 -11.49
N ILE A 250 6.12 19.35 -11.48
CA ILE A 250 6.52 18.54 -10.32
C ILE A 250 7.84 19.08 -9.74
N ILE A 251 7.72 19.77 -8.62
CA ILE A 251 8.83 20.46 -7.95
C ILE A 251 9.39 19.58 -6.84
N LEU A 252 10.71 19.40 -6.79
CA LEU A 252 11.39 18.65 -5.73
C LEU A 252 12.04 19.60 -4.73
N ILE A 253 11.70 19.44 -3.45
CA ILE A 253 12.27 20.21 -2.33
C ILE A 253 12.89 19.23 -1.33
N THR A 254 13.99 19.63 -0.68
CA THR A 254 14.56 18.88 0.44
C THR A 254 14.60 19.76 1.68
N LYS A 255 14.13 19.21 2.81
CA LYS A 255 14.15 19.84 4.13
C LYS A 255 14.83 18.93 5.15
N PRO A 256 15.75 19.43 6.00
CA PRO A 256 16.40 20.76 5.94
C PRO A 256 17.10 21.01 4.60
N GLU A 257 17.49 22.26 4.35
CA GLU A 257 17.92 22.75 3.03
C GLU A 257 18.91 21.82 2.30
N LYS A 258 18.67 21.65 1.00
CA LYS A 258 19.42 20.75 0.11
C LYS A 258 20.92 21.04 0.19
N SER A 259 21.73 19.98 0.26
CA SER A 259 23.17 20.11 0.07
C SER A 259 23.45 20.57 -1.35
N LYS A 260 24.30 21.60 -1.52
CA LYS A 260 24.73 22.07 -2.85
C LYS A 260 25.44 21.01 -3.71
N TYR A 261 25.76 19.85 -3.14
CA TYR A 261 26.43 18.72 -3.80
C TYR A 261 25.49 17.60 -4.23
N THR A 262 24.17 17.76 -4.02
CA THR A 262 23.19 16.77 -4.44
C THR A 262 23.11 16.70 -5.96
N LYS A 263 23.25 15.50 -6.51
CA LYS A 263 23.17 15.21 -7.96
C LYS A 263 21.77 14.70 -8.34
N GLU A 264 21.37 14.94 -9.58
CA GLU A 264 20.17 14.32 -10.15
C GLU A 264 20.56 12.97 -10.77
N LEU A 265 20.22 11.89 -10.07
CA LEU A 265 20.52 10.52 -10.48
C LEU A 265 19.20 9.82 -10.74
N HIS A 266 18.86 9.58 -12.01
CA HIS A 266 17.65 8.86 -12.39
C HIS A 266 17.85 7.34 -12.26
N TYR A 267 16.76 6.62 -12.03
CA TYR A 267 16.78 5.16 -12.01
C TYR A 267 16.73 4.62 -13.43
N ASP A 268 17.62 3.70 -13.76
CA ASP A 268 17.56 2.95 -15.01
C ASP A 268 16.59 1.78 -14.85
N GLN A 269 15.46 1.86 -15.56
CA GLN A 269 14.41 0.83 -15.53
C GLN A 269 14.74 -0.38 -16.39
N ASN A 270 15.66 -0.25 -17.33
CA ASN A 270 16.15 -1.33 -18.18
C ASN A 270 17.63 -1.53 -17.89
N PRO A 271 18.01 -1.98 -16.68
CA PRO A 271 19.40 -2.28 -16.40
C PRO A 271 19.88 -3.24 -17.49
N GLU A 272 20.96 -2.88 -18.18
CA GLU A 272 21.41 -3.54 -19.42
C GLU A 272 21.53 -5.07 -19.31
N ASN A 273 21.55 -5.62 -18.09
CA ASN A 273 21.42 -7.04 -17.77
C ASN A 273 20.38 -7.27 -16.64
N GLU A 274 19.17 -7.74 -16.96
CA GLU A 274 18.23 -8.28 -15.95
C GLU A 274 18.84 -9.46 -15.15
N SER A 275 19.88 -10.13 -15.66
CA SER A 275 20.55 -11.24 -14.97
C SER A 275 21.49 -10.80 -13.84
N ASP A 276 22.04 -9.58 -13.89
CA ASP A 276 23.19 -9.22 -13.02
C ASP A 276 22.85 -9.17 -11.53
N TRP A 277 21.58 -8.89 -11.18
CA TRP A 277 21.14 -8.86 -9.78
C TRP A 277 20.57 -10.19 -9.29
N GLN A 278 20.12 -11.06 -10.19
CA GLN A 278 19.67 -12.41 -9.83
C GLN A 278 20.86 -13.28 -9.43
N ASP A 279 22.03 -13.00 -10.01
CA ASP A 279 23.32 -13.62 -9.68
C ASP A 279 24.05 -12.94 -8.51
N ASP A 280 23.50 -11.87 -7.92
CA ASP A 280 24.08 -11.18 -6.77
C ASP A 280 24.00 -12.09 -5.52
N SER A 281 25.17 -12.42 -4.96
CA SER A 281 25.29 -13.29 -3.79
C SER A 281 24.52 -12.79 -2.56
N GLU A 282 24.47 -11.47 -2.32
CA GLU A 282 23.74 -10.88 -1.19
C GLU A 282 22.23 -11.02 -1.39
N PHE A 283 21.76 -10.86 -2.63
CA PHE A 283 20.36 -11.08 -2.97
C PHE A 283 19.95 -12.54 -2.82
N ILE A 284 20.74 -13.46 -3.39
CA ILE A 284 20.50 -14.91 -3.28
C ILE A 284 20.49 -15.35 -1.81
N GLU A 285 21.45 -14.89 -1.00
CA GLU A 285 21.49 -15.17 0.43
C GLU A 285 20.24 -14.66 1.14
N TYR A 286 19.83 -13.41 0.86
CA TYR A 286 18.63 -12.82 1.43
C TYR A 286 17.34 -13.60 1.05
N GLN A 287 17.19 -14.01 -0.20
CA GLN A 287 16.05 -14.81 -0.66
C GLN A 287 16.01 -16.16 0.05
N ASN A 288 17.13 -16.88 0.09
CA ASN A 288 17.26 -18.16 0.77
C ASN A 288 16.95 -18.03 2.27
N ASP A 289 17.48 -17.01 2.94
CA ASP A 289 17.26 -16.76 4.36
C ASP A 289 15.80 -16.45 4.69
N LEU A 290 15.15 -15.66 3.83
CA LEU A 290 13.76 -15.32 4.00
C LEU A 290 12.86 -16.53 3.79
N GLU A 291 13.08 -17.28 2.71
CA GLU A 291 12.34 -18.50 2.41
C GLU A 291 12.49 -19.54 3.53
N ASN A 292 13.72 -19.81 3.96
CA ASN A 292 14.01 -20.74 5.05
C ASN A 292 13.35 -20.29 6.37
N TYR A 293 13.36 -18.99 6.65
CA TYR A 293 12.65 -18.44 7.80
C TYR A 293 11.14 -18.70 7.72
N LEU A 294 10.50 -18.37 6.60
CA LEU A 294 9.07 -18.58 6.39
C LEU A 294 8.69 -20.06 6.51
N LYS A 295 9.45 -20.95 5.86
CA LYS A 295 9.25 -22.41 5.94
C LYS A 295 9.35 -22.92 7.36
N ARG A 296 10.33 -22.46 8.16
CA ARG A 296 10.46 -22.84 9.58
C ARG A 296 9.27 -22.38 10.42
N VAL A 297 8.80 -21.13 10.21
CA VAL A 297 7.65 -20.61 10.95
C VAL A 297 6.38 -21.38 10.60
N ILE A 298 6.14 -21.63 9.30
CA ILE A 298 5.02 -22.43 8.80
C ILE A 298 5.04 -23.83 9.41
N ALA A 299 6.18 -24.54 9.34
CA ALA A 299 6.31 -25.87 9.92
C ALA A 299 6.02 -25.87 11.43
N GLY A 300 6.54 -24.87 12.15
CA GLY A 300 6.30 -24.70 13.58
C GLY A 300 4.84 -24.37 13.91
N ALA A 301 4.11 -23.66 13.05
CA ALA A 301 2.71 -23.35 13.24
C ALA A 301 1.79 -24.54 12.89
N ILE A 302 2.15 -25.33 11.87
CA ILE A 302 1.48 -26.60 11.56
C ILE A 302 1.58 -27.56 12.76
N ALA A 303 2.76 -27.70 13.36
CA ALA A 303 2.94 -28.54 14.54
C ALA A 303 2.09 -28.09 15.74
N ASP A 304 1.82 -26.79 15.87
CA ASP A 304 0.90 -26.27 16.88
C ASP A 304 -0.56 -26.55 16.55
N LEU A 305 -0.97 -26.42 15.29
CA LEU A 305 -2.30 -26.79 14.83
C LEU A 305 -2.59 -28.28 15.08
N THR A 306 -1.70 -29.18 14.66
CA THR A 306 -1.83 -30.63 14.90
C THR A 306 -1.90 -30.96 16.40
N GLY A 307 -1.23 -30.16 17.23
CA GLY A 307 -1.28 -30.27 18.69
C GLY A 307 -2.45 -29.53 19.36
N ASN A 308 -3.45 -29.06 18.59
CA ASN A 308 -4.61 -28.28 19.04
C ASN A 308 -4.25 -26.98 19.81
N ARG A 309 -3.12 -26.34 19.47
CA ARG A 309 -2.64 -25.07 20.03
C ARG A 309 -2.87 -23.91 19.06
N LYS A 310 -4.14 -23.69 18.66
CA LYS A 310 -4.54 -22.68 17.67
C LYS A 310 -3.98 -21.28 17.94
N LEU A 311 -4.09 -20.80 19.18
CA LEU A 311 -3.57 -19.47 19.54
C LEU A 311 -2.05 -19.33 19.32
N ASN A 312 -1.27 -20.39 19.52
CA ASN A 312 0.18 -20.35 19.30
C ASN A 312 0.49 -20.33 17.80
N ALA A 313 -0.24 -21.11 17.00
CA ALA A 313 -0.13 -21.08 15.55
C ALA A 313 -0.50 -19.70 14.99
N LEU A 314 -1.60 -19.10 15.48
CA LEU A 314 -2.02 -17.75 15.11
C LEU A 314 -0.92 -16.72 15.41
N LYS A 315 -0.40 -16.70 16.64
CA LYS A 315 0.67 -15.76 17.05
C LYS A 315 1.94 -15.89 16.21
N LYS A 316 2.26 -17.10 15.73
CA LYS A 316 3.43 -17.33 14.87
C LYS A 316 3.28 -16.71 13.49
N VAL A 317 2.08 -16.76 12.90
CA VAL A 317 1.86 -16.33 11.51
C VAL A 317 1.23 -14.94 11.38
N GLU A 318 0.55 -14.43 12.41
CA GLU A 318 -0.23 -13.19 12.33
C GLU A 318 0.62 -12.00 11.86
N THR A 319 1.76 -11.74 12.49
CA THR A 319 2.64 -10.61 12.12
C THR A 319 3.17 -10.77 10.70
N ILE A 320 3.60 -11.98 10.34
CA ILE A 320 4.11 -12.31 8.99
C ILE A 320 3.03 -12.06 7.95
N TYR A 321 1.79 -12.45 8.25
CA TYR A 321 0.67 -12.31 7.34
C TYR A 321 0.24 -10.86 7.17
N ARG A 322 0.15 -10.11 8.27
CA ARG A 322 -0.13 -8.67 8.25
C ARG A 322 0.94 -7.88 7.50
N GLN A 323 2.21 -8.28 7.64
CA GLN A 323 3.33 -7.68 6.90
C GLN A 323 3.45 -8.19 5.46
N LYS A 324 2.60 -9.15 5.05
CA LYS A 324 2.60 -9.78 3.72
C LYS A 324 4.00 -10.23 3.30
N LEU A 325 4.75 -10.84 4.23
CA LEU A 325 6.19 -11.06 4.07
C LEU A 325 6.55 -11.95 2.86
N TRP A 326 5.63 -12.84 2.44
CA TRP A 326 5.79 -13.63 1.22
C TRP A 326 5.96 -12.77 -0.03
N MET A 327 5.45 -11.53 -0.06
CA MET A 327 5.61 -10.64 -1.22
C MET A 327 7.07 -10.22 -1.43
N GLN A 328 7.99 -10.51 -0.50
CA GLN A 328 9.42 -10.28 -0.68
C GLN A 328 10.14 -11.47 -1.35
N ILE A 329 9.45 -12.59 -1.55
CA ILE A 329 9.95 -13.75 -2.30
C ILE A 329 9.79 -13.49 -3.80
N GLU A 330 10.89 -13.62 -4.54
CA GLU A 330 10.92 -13.29 -5.95
C GLU A 330 10.36 -14.40 -6.84
N ASP A 331 10.73 -15.65 -6.55
CA ASP A 331 10.17 -16.82 -7.24
C ASP A 331 8.65 -16.90 -7.02
N GLU A 332 7.91 -16.88 -8.13
CA GLU A 332 6.45 -16.78 -8.11
C GLU A 332 5.80 -18.03 -7.53
N GLU A 333 6.27 -19.21 -7.90
CA GLU A 333 5.72 -20.46 -7.39
C GLU A 333 5.93 -20.59 -5.89
N THR A 334 7.15 -20.30 -5.40
CA THR A 334 7.47 -20.32 -3.98
C THR A 334 6.65 -19.29 -3.22
N ARG A 335 6.54 -18.06 -3.75
CA ARG A 335 5.74 -16.99 -3.16
C ARG A 335 4.27 -17.41 -3.00
N ASP A 336 3.66 -17.94 -4.05
CA ASP A 336 2.24 -18.31 -4.03
C ASP A 336 1.97 -19.48 -3.07
N ASN A 337 2.86 -20.49 -3.04
CA ASN A 337 2.75 -21.60 -2.09
C ASN A 337 2.90 -21.13 -0.64
N LEU A 338 3.89 -20.25 -0.34
CA LEU A 338 4.07 -19.68 0.98
C LEU A 338 2.88 -18.81 1.40
N HIS A 339 2.32 -18.02 0.47
CA HIS A 339 1.13 -17.23 0.72
C HIS A 339 -0.05 -18.12 1.12
N PHE A 340 -0.32 -19.18 0.35
CA PHE A 340 -1.39 -20.13 0.65
C PHE A 340 -1.20 -20.80 2.01
N ASP A 341 0.01 -21.26 2.34
CA ASP A 341 0.27 -21.90 3.63
C ASP A 341 0.04 -20.96 4.81
N LEU A 342 0.52 -19.72 4.72
CA LEU A 342 0.29 -18.71 5.75
C LEU A 342 -1.20 -18.38 5.88
N PHE A 343 -1.90 -18.19 4.77
CA PHE A 343 -3.35 -17.98 4.73
C PHE A 343 -4.10 -19.12 5.40
N ARG A 344 -3.81 -20.37 5.01
CA ARG A 344 -4.45 -21.58 5.54
C ARG A 344 -4.27 -21.70 7.05
N ILE A 345 -3.05 -21.47 7.55
CA ILE A 345 -2.77 -21.52 8.99
C ILE A 345 -3.54 -20.43 9.72
N TYR A 346 -3.57 -19.20 9.19
CA TYR A 346 -4.33 -18.11 9.80
C TYR A 346 -5.82 -18.47 9.83
N PHE A 347 -6.38 -18.90 8.71
CA PHE A 347 -7.77 -19.32 8.57
C PHE A 347 -8.16 -20.42 9.56
N GLN A 348 -7.32 -21.45 9.76
CA GLN A 348 -7.57 -22.56 10.68
C GLN A 348 -7.37 -22.20 12.16
N SER A 349 -6.56 -21.17 12.43
CA SER A 349 -6.21 -20.75 13.79
C SER A 349 -7.08 -19.62 14.35
N ALA A 350 -7.77 -18.87 13.49
CA ALA A 350 -8.67 -17.80 13.91
C ALA A 350 -9.99 -18.36 14.50
N ASP A 351 -10.59 -17.61 15.43
CA ASP A 351 -11.79 -18.03 16.15
C ASP A 351 -13.05 -17.23 15.79
N ASP A 352 -12.92 -16.03 15.19
CA ASP A 352 -14.06 -15.18 14.81
C ASP A 352 -14.63 -15.59 13.43
N PRO A 353 -15.88 -16.11 13.35
CA PRO A 353 -16.47 -16.56 12.09
C PRO A 353 -16.60 -15.46 11.03
N ASN A 354 -16.85 -14.21 11.44
CA ASN A 354 -16.97 -13.11 10.50
C ASN A 354 -15.62 -12.77 9.88
N PHE A 355 -14.58 -12.73 10.71
CA PHE A 355 -13.21 -12.54 10.27
C PHE A 355 -12.72 -13.68 9.38
N ILE A 356 -12.99 -14.93 9.74
CA ILE A 356 -12.60 -16.12 8.96
C ILE A 356 -13.23 -16.08 7.56
N LYS A 357 -14.51 -15.72 7.48
CA LYS A 357 -15.20 -15.57 6.19
C LYS A 357 -14.55 -14.46 5.36
N ALA A 358 -14.38 -13.27 5.93
CA ALA A 358 -13.74 -12.15 5.24
C ALA A 358 -12.33 -12.51 4.75
N LEU A 359 -11.51 -13.15 5.59
CA LEU A 359 -10.17 -13.58 5.24
C LEU A 359 -10.14 -14.53 4.03
N LYS A 360 -11.10 -15.46 3.96
CA LYS A 360 -11.23 -16.39 2.83
C LYS A 360 -11.72 -15.70 1.57
N ASP A 361 -12.73 -14.83 1.69
CA ASP A 361 -13.28 -14.07 0.57
C ASP A 361 -12.19 -13.15 -0.02
N ASP A 362 -11.45 -12.43 0.82
CA ASP A 362 -10.33 -11.55 0.42
C ASP A 362 -9.22 -12.35 -0.29
N TYR A 363 -8.85 -13.53 0.23
CA TYR A 363 -7.84 -14.38 -0.40
C TYR A 363 -8.30 -14.89 -1.77
N ILE A 364 -9.55 -15.33 -1.89
CA ILE A 364 -10.11 -15.80 -3.17
C ILE A 364 -10.17 -14.67 -4.18
N GLU A 365 -10.61 -13.47 -3.78
CA GLU A 365 -10.64 -12.30 -4.67
C GLU A 365 -9.22 -11.91 -5.13
N GLU A 366 -8.22 -11.96 -4.25
CA GLU A 366 -6.82 -11.75 -4.62
C GLU A 366 -6.33 -12.80 -5.62
N MET A 367 -6.64 -14.08 -5.41
CA MET A 367 -6.24 -15.15 -6.32
C MET A 367 -6.96 -15.09 -7.67
N ASP A 368 -8.24 -14.68 -7.70
CA ASP A 368 -9.01 -14.44 -8.94
C ASP A 368 -8.39 -13.31 -9.75
N LEU A 369 -8.00 -12.21 -9.09
CA LEU A 369 -7.38 -11.05 -9.74
C LEU A 369 -6.10 -11.41 -10.52
N PHE A 370 -5.38 -12.44 -10.08
CA PHE A 370 -4.12 -12.89 -10.68
C PHE A 370 -4.22 -14.28 -11.36
N ASP A 371 -5.44 -14.71 -11.71
CA ASP A 371 -5.72 -15.97 -12.43
C ASP A 371 -5.17 -17.25 -11.74
N LYS A 372 -5.07 -17.24 -10.41
CA LYS A 372 -4.48 -18.31 -9.59
C LYS A 372 -5.46 -19.44 -9.27
N THR A 373 -6.02 -20.04 -10.32
CA THR A 373 -7.11 -21.06 -10.23
C THR A 373 -6.80 -22.23 -9.29
N LYS A 374 -5.53 -22.68 -9.22
CA LYS A 374 -5.09 -23.74 -8.30
C LYS A 374 -5.39 -23.37 -6.85
N PHE A 375 -5.01 -22.16 -6.44
CA PHE A 375 -5.13 -21.68 -5.08
C PHE A 375 -6.56 -21.30 -4.71
N ILE A 376 -7.37 -20.84 -5.66
CA ILE A 376 -8.81 -20.64 -5.49
C ILE A 376 -9.48 -21.96 -5.06
N LYS A 377 -9.27 -23.04 -5.83
CA LYS A 377 -9.85 -24.35 -5.52
C LYS A 377 -9.40 -24.89 -4.17
N GLN A 378 -8.12 -24.68 -3.83
CA GLN A 378 -7.58 -25.09 -2.54
C GLN A 378 -8.26 -24.32 -1.39
N ALA A 379 -8.40 -22.99 -1.52
CA ALA A 379 -9.06 -22.16 -0.51
C ALA A 379 -10.55 -22.50 -0.36
N GLU A 380 -11.28 -22.68 -1.46
CA GLU A 380 -12.69 -23.10 -1.47
C GLU A 380 -12.91 -24.40 -0.68
N GLY A 381 -12.00 -25.38 -0.85
CA GLY A 381 -12.04 -26.66 -0.16
C GLY A 381 -11.72 -26.62 1.34
N LEU A 382 -11.15 -25.53 1.86
CA LEU A 382 -10.80 -25.43 3.29
C LEU A 382 -12.04 -25.39 4.19
N LYS A 383 -11.97 -26.17 5.28
CA LYS A 383 -12.89 -26.14 6.42
C LYS A 383 -12.12 -25.74 7.68
N THR A 384 -12.77 -25.05 8.61
CA THR A 384 -12.18 -24.62 9.90
C THR A 384 -11.79 -25.79 10.80
N ASP A 385 -12.35 -26.98 10.55
CA ASP A 385 -12.22 -28.17 11.41
C ASP A 385 -11.31 -29.25 10.80
N GLN A 386 -10.74 -29.04 9.61
CA GLN A 386 -9.81 -30.00 9.00
C GLN A 386 -8.37 -29.64 9.39
N ILE A 387 -7.71 -30.51 10.15
CA ILE A 387 -6.26 -30.52 10.37
C ILE A 387 -5.72 -31.88 9.94
#